data_AF-A0A1G5UYF4-F1
#
_entry.id   AF-A0A1G5UYF4-F1
#
_cell.length_a   1.000
_cell.length_b   1.000
_cell.length_c   1.000
_cell.angle_alpha   90.00
_cell.angle_beta   90.00
_cell.angle_gamma   90.00
#
_symmetry.space_group_name_H-M   'P 1'
#
loop_
_entity.id
_entity.type
_entity.pdbx_description
1 polymer ?
#
loop_
_entity_poly.entity_id
_entity_poly.type
_entity_poly.pdbx_seq_one_letter_code
_entity_poly.pdbx_strand_id
1 'polypeptide(L)'
;MDTKLTLRLDSEIIERAKKYASDQKISLSKLVETYLDTISKSNSEESNDIQLTPLVKSLLGAAGSLPENYDYKKEYRDYLDKKYQ
;
A
#
# COMPACT_ATOMS: atom_id res chain seq x y z
N MET A 1 -4.39 16.68 -18.23
CA MET A 1 -4.59 18.13 -18.05
C MET A 1 -4.67 18.37 -16.56
N ASP A 2 -3.90 19.33 -16.05
CA ASP A 2 -3.85 19.59 -14.62
C ASP A 2 -4.94 20.60 -14.25
N THR A 3 -5.73 20.29 -13.22
CA THR A 3 -6.80 21.15 -12.73
C THR A 3 -6.62 21.42 -11.24
N LYS A 4 -7.09 22.57 -10.77
CA LYS A 4 -6.98 22.95 -9.35
C LYS A 4 -8.20 22.43 -8.58
N LEU A 5 -7.95 21.60 -7.57
CA LEU A 5 -8.93 21.19 -6.56
C LEU A 5 -8.73 22.00 -5.28
N THR A 6 -9.81 22.60 -4.76
CA THR A 6 -9.79 23.33 -3.48
C THR A 6 -10.67 22.60 -2.47
N LEU A 7 -10.08 22.19 -1.35
CA LEU A 7 -10.77 21.45 -0.28
C LEU A 7 -10.81 22.30 1.00
N ARG A 8 -11.94 22.25 1.72
CA ARG A 8 -12.04 22.82 3.07
C ARG A 8 -11.72 21.72 4.07
N LEU A 9 -10.70 21.95 4.90
CA LEU A 9 -10.17 21.02 5.88
C LEU A 9 -9.87 21.78 7.16
N ASP A 10 -9.82 21.05 8.27
CA ASP A 10 -9.33 21.60 9.54
C ASP A 10 -7.85 22.02 9.42
N SER A 11 -7.49 23.16 10.01
CA SER A 11 -6.13 23.69 9.98
C SER A 11 -5.11 22.74 10.60
N GLU A 12 -5.46 22.02 11.66
CA GLU A 12 -4.55 21.07 12.29
C GLU A 12 -4.27 19.86 11.39
N ILE A 13 -5.28 19.42 10.63
CA ILE A 13 -5.11 18.34 9.64
C ILE A 13 -4.14 18.79 8.56
N ILE A 14 -4.27 20.03 8.07
CA ILE A 14 -3.39 20.60 7.04
C ILE A 14 -1.94 20.61 7.54
N GLU A 15 -1.69 21.04 8.78
CA GLU A 15 -0.32 21.11 9.33
C GLU A 15 0.30 19.72 9.52
N ARG A 16 -0.46 18.76 10.05
CA ARG A 16 0.02 17.36 10.16
C ARG A 16 0.34 16.76 8.79
N ALA A 17 -0.51 17.02 7.79
CA ALA A 17 -0.32 16.50 6.44
C ALA A 17 0.89 17.14 5.74
N LYS A 18 1.10 18.45 5.89
CA LYS A 18 2.31 19.13 5.38
C LYS A 18 3.59 18.56 6.01
N LYS A 19 3.59 18.36 7.33
CA LYS A 19 4.74 17.78 8.03
C LYS A 19 5.06 16.39 7.49
N TYR A 20 4.06 15.52 7.40
CA TYR A 20 4.22 14.19 6.82
C TYR A 20 4.78 14.22 5.40
N ALA A 21 4.22 15.07 4.53
CA ALA A 21 4.69 15.19 3.15
C ALA A 21 6.15 15.66 3.07
N SER A 22 6.54 16.63 3.91
CA SER A 22 7.92 17.11 4.03
C SER A 22 8.87 16.01 4.51
N ASP A 23 8.49 15.25 5.54
CA ASP A 23 9.29 14.14 6.07
C ASP A 23 9.53 13.05 5.01
N GLN A 24 8.53 12.82 4.14
CA GLN A 24 8.60 11.92 3.00
C GLN A 24 9.21 12.55 1.73
N LYS A 25 9.66 13.81 1.79
CA LYS A 25 10.25 14.57 0.67
C LYS A 25 9.33 14.67 -0.57
N ILE A 26 8.02 14.75 -0.35
CA ILE A 26 7.01 14.93 -1.40
C ILE A 26 6.14 16.16 -1.13
N SER A 27 5.47 16.68 -2.17
CA SER A 27 4.50 17.76 -1.98
C SER A 27 3.17 17.24 -1.46
N LEU A 28 2.44 18.08 -0.71
CA LEU A 28 1.09 17.75 -0.25
C LEU A 28 0.13 17.47 -1.42
N SER A 29 0.25 18.23 -2.51
CA SER A 29 -0.53 17.97 -3.74
C SER A 29 -0.23 16.59 -4.31
N LYS A 30 1.04 16.16 -4.32
CA LYS A 30 1.41 14.83 -4.82
C LYS A 30 0.88 13.71 -3.94
N LEU A 31 0.92 13.91 -2.62
CA LEU A 31 0.32 13.00 -1.64
C LEU A 31 -1.17 12.79 -1.92
N VAL A 32 -1.92 13.89 -2.05
CA VAL A 32 -3.38 13.85 -2.27
C VAL A 32 -3.73 13.28 -3.64
N GLU A 33 -3.01 13.67 -4.69
CA GLU A 33 -3.18 13.12 -6.04
C GLU A 33 -2.99 11.60 -6.04
N THR A 34 -1.91 11.10 -5.43
CA THR A 34 -1.62 9.66 -5.36
C THR A 34 -2.72 8.90 -4.62
N TYR A 35 -3.22 9.45 -3.52
CA TYR A 35 -4.29 8.83 -2.75
C TYR A 35 -5.61 8.77 -3.56
N LEU A 36 -6.01 9.89 -4.15
CA LEU A 36 -7.22 9.97 -4.97
C LEU A 36 -7.14 9.02 -6.17
N ASP A 37 -6.00 8.99 -6.86
CA ASP A 37 -5.76 8.08 -7.98
C ASP A 37 -5.87 6.61 -7.55
N THR A 38 -5.31 6.25 -6.39
CA THR A 38 -5.36 4.88 -5.85
C THR A 38 -6.80 4.42 -5.57
N ILE A 39 -7.63 5.28 -4.96
CA ILE A 39 -9.00 4.91 -4.61
C ILE A 39 -9.99 5.04 -5.78
N SER A 40 -9.69 5.89 -6.77
CA SER A 40 -10.56 6.04 -7.95
C SER A 40 -10.32 4.94 -8.98
N LYS A 41 -9.10 4.40 -9.06
CA LYS A 41 -8.74 3.34 -10.01
C LYS A 41 -9.45 2.01 -9.76
N SER A 42 -9.78 1.68 -8.51
CA SER A 42 -10.46 0.44 -8.15
C SER A 42 -11.93 0.36 -8.60
N ASN A 43 -12.52 1.50 -8.99
CA ASN A 43 -13.92 1.53 -9.45
C ASN A 43 -14.07 1.49 -10.97
N SER A 44 -12.97 1.54 -11.75
CA SER A 44 -13.03 1.67 -13.21
C SER A 44 -12.74 0.40 -14.00
N GLU A 45 -12.20 -0.66 -13.40
CA GLU A 45 -11.89 -1.89 -14.14
C GLU A 45 -12.10 -3.12 -13.24
N GLU A 46 -13.12 -3.90 -13.57
CA GLU A 46 -13.21 -5.31 -13.21
C GLU A 46 -11.94 -6.02 -13.72
N SER A 47 -10.92 -6.14 -12.88
CA SER A 47 -9.92 -7.17 -13.09
C SER A 47 -9.44 -7.69 -11.75
N ASN A 48 -9.69 -8.98 -11.56
CA ASN A 48 -9.27 -9.81 -10.44
C ASN A 48 -7.75 -9.99 -10.35
N ASP A 49 -6.97 -9.00 -10.78
CA ASP A 49 -5.52 -9.03 -10.75
C ASP A 49 -5.03 -8.04 -9.70
N ILE A 50 -4.79 -8.56 -8.49
CA ILE A 50 -4.20 -7.80 -7.39
C ILE A 50 -2.83 -7.34 -7.87
N GLN A 51 -2.73 -6.10 -8.36
CA GLN A 51 -1.45 -5.52 -8.74
C GLN A 51 -0.62 -5.31 -7.48
N LEU A 52 0.21 -6.29 -7.15
CA LEU A 52 1.15 -6.23 -6.05
C LEU A 52 2.07 -5.01 -6.23
N THR A 53 2.23 -4.21 -5.18
CA THR A 53 3.12 -3.05 -5.21
C THR A 53 4.57 -3.49 -5.49
N PRO A 54 5.44 -2.63 -6.06
CA PRO A 54 6.83 -2.99 -6.35
C PRO A 54 7.59 -3.54 -5.13
N LEU A 55 7.28 -3.03 -3.94
CA LEU A 55 7.82 -3.51 -2.68
C LEU A 55 7.34 -4.93 -2.35
N VAL A 56 6.04 -5.21 -2.51
CA VAL A 56 5.51 -6.55 -2.27
C VAL A 56 6.06 -7.55 -3.29
N LYS A 57 6.23 -7.13 -4.56
CA LYS A 57 6.90 -7.94 -5.59
C LYS A 57 8.37 -8.21 -5.27
N SER A 58 9.12 -7.23 -4.77
CA SER A 58 10.53 -7.44 -4.40
C SER A 58 10.67 -8.36 -3.19
N LEU A 59 9.78 -8.24 -2.20
CA LEU A 59 9.72 -9.13 -1.05
C LEU A 59 9.34 -10.57 -1.46
N LEU A 60 8.37 -10.75 -2.38
CA LEU A 60 8.05 -12.06 -2.94
C LEU A 60 9.21 -12.64 -3.76
N GLY A 61 9.87 -11.81 -4.58
CA GLY A 61 11.00 -12.24 -5.40
C GLY A 61 12.19 -12.72 -4.57
N ALA A 62 12.40 -12.15 -3.39
CA ALA A 62 13.38 -12.63 -2.42
C ALA A 62 12.95 -13.91 -1.67
N ALA A 63 11.65 -14.15 -1.55
CA ALA A 63 11.07 -15.33 -0.89
C ALA A 63 10.92 -16.55 -1.82
N GLY A 64 11.04 -16.37 -3.14
CA GLY A 64 10.84 -17.43 -4.14
C GLY A 64 9.35 -17.67 -4.45
N SER A 65 9.06 -18.34 -5.57
CA SER A 65 7.69 -18.72 -5.92
C SER A 65 7.19 -19.80 -4.97
N LEU A 66 6.09 -19.53 -4.27
CA LEU A 66 5.42 -20.52 -3.44
C LEU A 66 4.84 -21.64 -4.34
N PRO A 67 4.92 -22.91 -3.91
CA PRO A 67 4.23 -23.99 -4.60
C PRO A 67 2.72 -23.74 -4.61
N GLU A 68 2.05 -24.20 -5.67
CA GLU A 68 0.61 -23.99 -5.89
C GLU A 68 -0.26 -24.45 -4.70
N ASN A 69 0.22 -25.43 -3.93
CA ASN A 69 -0.43 -25.98 -2.74
C ASN A 69 0.21 -25.51 -1.42
N TYR A 70 0.78 -24.31 -1.38
CA TYR A 70 1.39 -23.78 -0.16
C TYR A 70 0.33 -23.46 0.90
N ASP A 71 0.28 -24.27 1.95
CA ASP A 71 -0.58 -24.05 3.11
C ASP A 71 0.18 -23.27 4.21
N TYR A 72 0.09 -21.94 4.14
CA TYR A 72 0.71 -21.05 5.11
C TYR A 72 0.26 -21.31 6.56
N LYS A 73 -0.97 -21.83 6.76
CA LYS A 73 -1.48 -22.09 8.11
C LYS A 73 -0.79 -23.29 8.73
N LYS A 74 -0.51 -24.32 7.92
CA LYS A 74 0.22 -25.49 8.36
C LYS A 74 1.66 -25.14 8.72
N GLU A 75 2.39 -24.46 7.84
CA GLU A 75 3.77 -24.06 8.14
C GLU A 75 3.87 -23.14 9.36
N TYR A 76 2.91 -22.23 9.54
CA TYR A 76 2.89 -21.36 10.70
C TYR A 76 2.68 -22.14 12.01
N ARG A 77 1.81 -23.17 12.00
CA ARG A 77 1.62 -24.06 13.15
C ARG A 77 2.89 -24.85 13.46
N ASP A 78 3.49 -25.48 12.45
CA ASP A 78 4.72 -26.25 12.61
C ASP A 78 5.87 -25.39 13.16
N TYR A 79 5.96 -24.13 12.72
CA TYR A 79 6.91 -23.16 13.27
C TYR A 79 6.67 -22.85 14.75
N LEU A 80 5.41 -22.58 15.14
CA LEU A 80 5.06 -22.28 16.52
C LEU A 80 5.33 -23.48 17.43
N ASP A 81 4.95 -24.69 17.00
CA ASP A 81 5.21 -25.92 17.75
C ASP A 81 6.71 -26.12 17.97
N LYS A 82 7.54 -25.89 16.95
CA LYS A 82 9.00 -25.99 17.06
C LYS A 82 9.64 -24.88 17.91
N LYS A 83 9.04 -23.69 17.94
CA LYS A 83 9.56 -22.54 18.69
C LYS A 83 9.27 -22.62 20.19
N TYR A 84 8.13 -23.20 20.54
CA TYR A 84 7.64 -23.30 21.92
C TYR A 84 7.76 -24.72 22.50
N GLN A 85 8.43 -25.64 21.79
CA GLN A 85 9.08 -26.82 22.38
C GLN A 85 10.40 -26.44 23.04
#